data_AF-A0A7V8RGI6-F1
#
_entry.id   AF-A0A7V8RGI6-F1
#
_cell.length_a   1.000
_cell.length_b   1.000
_cell.length_c   1.000
_cell.angle_alpha   90.00
_cell.angle_beta   90.00
_cell.angle_gamma   90.00
#
_symmetry.space_group_name_H-M   'P 1'
#
loop_
_entity.id
_entity.type
_entity.pdbx_description
1 polymer ?
#
loop_
_entity_poly.entity_id
_entity_poly.type
_entity_poly.pdbx_seq_one_letter_code
_entity_poly.pdbx_strand_id
1 'polypeptide(L)'
;MTRRISSSFAMLIAALVSLSTASLAAPERKPDLADLVAGTYVGDIISDARGSSKSGVTITVTRVAKDRVAIACDCARIPKVEIPIERAMDAILASSGPHVFLIENQRDPRRLSLTIDDASLSLEKQ
;
A
#
# COMPACT_ATOMS: atom_id res chain seq x y z
N MET A 1 -30.18 53.07 61.17
CA MET A 1 -28.72 53.03 60.92
C MET A 1 -28.14 51.78 61.58
N THR A 2 -27.27 51.06 60.86
CA THR A 2 -26.63 49.75 61.15
C THR A 2 -27.46 48.46 60.94
N ARG A 3 -27.03 47.66 59.94
CA ARG A 3 -26.71 46.23 60.09
C ARG A 3 -25.91 45.72 58.89
N ARG A 4 -24.79 45.05 59.20
CA ARG A 4 -23.87 44.33 58.29
C ARG A 4 -24.56 43.07 57.75
N ILE A 5 -24.23 42.62 56.55
CA ILE A 5 -23.91 41.21 56.26
C ILE A 5 -22.85 41.15 55.14
N SER A 6 -21.80 40.41 55.43
CA SER A 6 -20.68 40.00 54.58
C SER A 6 -21.05 38.72 53.82
N SER A 7 -20.62 38.53 52.58
CA SER A 7 -20.42 37.17 52.02
C SER A 7 -19.54 37.20 50.77
N SER A 8 -18.44 36.46 50.91
CA SER A 8 -17.35 36.21 49.98
C SER A 8 -17.80 35.43 48.74
N PHE A 9 -17.30 35.80 47.56
CA PHE A 9 -17.49 35.02 46.33
C PHE A 9 -16.22 34.23 46.03
N ALA A 10 -16.30 32.91 46.15
CA ALA A 10 -15.21 31.98 45.98
C ALA A 10 -14.91 31.72 44.49
N MET A 11 -13.61 31.74 44.17
CA MET A 11 -13.00 31.42 42.88
C MET A 11 -12.93 29.90 42.70
N LEU A 12 -13.36 29.37 41.55
CA LEU A 12 -13.24 27.95 41.20
C LEU A 12 -12.64 27.80 39.80
N ILE A 13 -11.37 27.38 39.77
CA ILE A 13 -10.60 27.04 38.57
C ILE A 13 -10.85 25.55 38.30
N ALA A 14 -11.54 25.24 37.21
CA ALA A 14 -11.70 23.86 36.74
C ALA A 14 -10.48 23.47 35.89
N ALA A 15 -9.62 22.59 36.43
CA ALA A 15 -8.53 21.97 35.70
C ALA A 15 -9.08 20.84 34.81
N LEU A 16 -9.03 21.04 33.49
CA LEU A 16 -9.28 19.99 32.49
C LEU A 16 -8.03 19.12 32.39
N VAL A 17 -8.10 17.90 32.91
CA VAL A 17 -7.09 16.85 32.71
C VAL A 17 -7.30 16.24 31.32
N SER A 18 -6.41 16.53 30.39
CA SER A 18 -6.36 15.85 29.08
C SER A 18 -5.84 14.43 29.25
N LEU A 19 -6.67 13.42 29.04
CA LEU A 19 -6.24 12.02 28.90
C LEU A 19 -5.54 11.86 27.54
N SER A 20 -4.23 11.63 27.56
CA SER A 20 -3.46 11.23 26.38
C SER A 20 -3.60 9.72 26.18
N THR A 21 -4.32 9.30 25.14
CA THR A 21 -4.35 7.90 24.69
C THR A 21 -3.06 7.60 23.94
N ALA A 22 -2.07 7.03 24.63
CA ALA A 22 -0.89 6.47 23.98
C ALA A 22 -1.32 5.24 23.15
N SER A 23 -1.29 5.37 21.83
CA SER A 23 -1.46 4.25 20.90
C SER A 23 -0.28 3.30 21.06
N LEU A 24 -0.52 2.06 21.49
CA LEU A 24 0.48 0.99 21.46
C LEU A 24 0.78 0.67 19.99
N ALA A 25 1.82 1.29 19.44
CA ALA A 25 2.36 0.90 18.15
C ALA A 25 2.77 -0.58 18.22
N ALA A 26 2.20 -1.40 17.33
CA ALA A 26 2.61 -2.78 17.18
C ALA A 26 4.12 -2.85 16.88
N PRO A 27 4.84 -3.87 17.38
CA PRO A 27 6.28 -3.98 17.16
C PRO A 27 6.59 -3.95 15.66
N GLU A 28 7.53 -3.09 15.29
CA GLU A 28 7.93 -2.86 13.91
C GLU A 28 8.60 -4.13 13.35
N ARG A 29 7.89 -4.85 12.49
CA ARG A 29 8.41 -6.05 11.85
C ARG A 29 9.45 -5.65 10.80
N LYS A 30 10.59 -6.36 10.75
CA LYS A 30 11.55 -6.25 9.65
C LYS A 30 10.85 -6.45 8.29
N PRO A 31 11.00 -5.52 7.32
CA PRO A 31 10.44 -5.68 5.99
C PRO A 31 10.87 -6.99 5.32
N ASP A 32 9.93 -7.64 4.65
CA ASP A 32 10.12 -8.83 3.82
C ASP A 32 9.96 -8.50 2.34
N LEU A 33 10.07 -9.51 1.48
CA LEU A 33 10.10 -9.31 0.03
C LEU A 33 8.80 -8.67 -0.49
N ALA A 34 7.66 -9.11 0.03
CA ALA A 34 6.37 -8.56 -0.35
C ALA A 34 6.19 -7.10 0.10
N ASP A 35 6.78 -6.69 1.23
CA ASP A 35 6.76 -5.27 1.63
C ASP A 35 7.54 -4.38 0.66
N LEU A 36 8.66 -4.87 0.12
CA LEU A 36 9.50 -4.08 -0.79
C LEU A 36 8.75 -3.70 -2.07
N VAL A 37 7.89 -4.60 -2.56
CA VAL A 37 7.14 -4.41 -3.80
C VAL A 37 5.70 -3.92 -3.57
N ALA A 38 5.20 -3.96 -2.34
CA ALA A 38 3.88 -3.43 -2.04
C ALA A 38 3.80 -1.93 -2.36
N GLY A 39 2.64 -1.49 -2.85
CA GLY A 39 2.39 -0.11 -3.24
C GLY A 39 1.41 0.03 -4.39
N THR A 40 1.25 1.29 -4.82
CA THR A 40 0.44 1.65 -5.98
C THR A 40 1.35 1.90 -7.17
N TYR A 41 0.94 1.40 -8.32
CA TYR A 41 1.64 1.53 -9.58
C TYR A 41 0.67 2.09 -10.62
N VAL A 42 1.17 2.97 -11.50
CA VAL A 42 0.40 3.55 -12.59
C VAL A 42 1.14 3.34 -13.90
N GLY A 43 0.41 3.05 -14.97
CA GLY A 43 0.99 2.94 -16.31
C GLY A 43 -0.01 2.38 -17.30
N ASP A 44 0.48 1.53 -18.20
CA ASP A 44 -0.27 1.16 -19.40
C ASP A 44 -0.48 -0.35 -19.51
N ILE A 45 -1.67 -0.74 -19.96
CA ILE A 45 -1.90 -2.04 -20.59
C ILE A 45 -1.42 -1.90 -22.04
N ILE A 46 -0.26 -2.48 -22.33
CA ILE A 46 0.39 -2.36 -23.64
C ILE A 46 -0.28 -3.31 -24.65
N SER A 47 -0.68 -4.49 -24.21
CA SER A 47 -1.41 -5.47 -25.03
C SER A 47 -2.37 -6.30 -24.18
N ASP A 48 -3.51 -6.69 -24.73
CA ASP A 48 -4.52 -7.54 -24.07
C ASP A 48 -5.32 -8.29 -25.14
N ALA A 49 -5.47 -9.61 -25.02
CA ALA A 49 -6.24 -10.41 -25.97
C ALA A 49 -7.74 -10.04 -25.99
N ARG A 50 -8.24 -9.39 -24.93
CA ARG A 50 -9.66 -9.08 -24.74
C ARG A 50 -10.06 -7.67 -25.18
N GLY A 51 -9.12 -6.83 -25.59
CA GLY A 51 -9.43 -5.47 -26.00
C GLY A 51 -8.22 -4.60 -26.31
N SER A 52 -8.48 -3.35 -26.66
CA SER A 52 -7.43 -2.39 -26.98
C SER A 52 -6.55 -2.06 -25.78
N SER A 53 -5.30 -1.70 -26.07
CA SER A 53 -4.38 -1.08 -25.12
C SER A 53 -5.04 0.09 -24.39
N LYS A 54 -4.67 0.30 -23.13
CA LYS A 54 -5.26 1.33 -22.27
C LYS A 54 -4.20 1.96 -21.39
N SER A 55 -4.13 3.28 -21.42
CA SER A 55 -3.18 4.04 -20.60
C SER A 55 -3.78 4.49 -19.28
N GLY A 56 -2.89 4.83 -18.33
CA GLY A 56 -3.25 5.40 -17.03
C GLY A 56 -4.04 4.44 -16.13
N VAL A 57 -3.80 3.14 -16.27
CA VAL A 57 -4.37 2.14 -15.35
C VAL A 57 -3.61 2.14 -14.03
N THR A 58 -4.33 1.87 -12.96
CA THR A 58 -3.77 1.75 -11.62
C THR A 58 -3.75 0.31 -11.18
N ILE A 59 -2.60 -0.15 -10.69
CA ILE A 59 -2.42 -1.43 -10.02
C ILE A 59 -2.11 -1.20 -8.54
N THR A 60 -2.74 -1.97 -7.67
CA THR A 60 -2.37 -2.07 -6.26
C THR A 60 -1.72 -3.42 -5.99
N VAL A 61 -0.48 -3.39 -5.50
CA VAL A 61 0.27 -4.56 -5.04
C VAL A 61 0.17 -4.60 -3.51
N THR A 62 -0.49 -5.63 -2.98
CA THR A 62 -0.69 -5.80 -1.54
C THR A 62 0.02 -7.05 -1.04
N ARG A 63 0.75 -6.93 0.06
CA ARG A 63 1.35 -8.09 0.73
C ARG A 63 0.27 -9.05 1.26
N VAL A 64 0.40 -10.34 0.93
CA VAL A 64 -0.45 -11.42 1.47
C VAL A 64 0.37 -12.34 2.39
N ALA A 65 1.61 -12.65 2.00
CA ALA A 65 2.58 -13.39 2.81
C ALA A 65 3.99 -12.81 2.59
N LYS A 66 5.03 -13.41 3.20
CA LYS A 66 6.40 -12.87 3.12
C LYS A 66 6.95 -12.78 1.68
N ASP A 67 6.50 -13.69 0.84
CA ASP A 67 6.93 -13.96 -0.53
C ASP A 67 5.72 -14.05 -1.48
N ARG A 68 4.61 -13.38 -1.13
CA ARG A 68 3.37 -13.42 -1.93
C ARG A 68 2.64 -12.11 -1.90
N VAL A 69 2.19 -11.69 -3.07
CA VAL A 69 1.44 -10.44 -3.26
C VAL A 69 0.13 -10.70 -3.96
N ALA A 70 -0.90 -9.96 -3.57
CA ALA A 70 -2.14 -9.81 -4.32
C ALA A 70 -2.03 -8.60 -5.24
N ILE A 71 -2.44 -8.79 -6.49
CA ILE A 71 -2.47 -7.76 -7.53
C ILE A 71 -3.92 -7.45 -7.85
N ALA A 72 -4.31 -6.18 -7.75
CA ALA A 72 -5.61 -5.69 -8.16
C ALA A 72 -5.46 -4.53 -9.15
N CYS A 73 -6.37 -4.46 -10.13
CA CYS A 73 -6.40 -3.42 -11.16
C CYS A 73 -7.72 -2.67 -11.15
N ASP A 74 -7.69 -1.37 -11.43
CA ASP A 74 -8.89 -0.56 -11.68
C ASP A 74 -9.58 -0.89 -13.02
N CYS A 75 -8.87 -1.56 -13.92
CA CYS A 75 -9.40 -2.01 -15.19
C CYS A 75 -10.08 -3.38 -15.04
N ALA A 76 -11.42 -3.42 -15.11
CA ALA A 76 -12.26 -4.59 -14.84
C ALA A 76 -11.92 -5.86 -15.65
N ARG A 77 -11.25 -5.75 -16.79
CA ARG A 77 -10.83 -6.90 -17.61
C ARG A 77 -9.61 -7.64 -17.05
N ILE A 78 -8.84 -6.99 -16.17
CA ILE A 78 -7.65 -7.59 -15.56
C ILE A 78 -8.09 -8.23 -14.24
N PRO A 79 -8.05 -9.56 -14.12
CA PRO A 79 -8.50 -10.23 -12.92
C PRO A 79 -7.56 -9.95 -11.74
N LYS A 80 -8.11 -10.03 -10.52
CA LYS A 80 -7.31 -10.05 -9.30
C LYS A 80 -6.60 -11.40 -9.19
N VAL A 81 -5.29 -11.39 -8.93
CA VAL A 81 -4.48 -12.60 -8.78
C VAL A 81 -3.57 -12.51 -7.57
N GLU A 82 -3.13 -13.66 -7.08
CA GLU A 82 -2.02 -13.74 -6.12
C GLU A 82 -0.81 -14.35 -6.81
N ILE A 83 0.35 -13.71 -6.62
CA ILE A 83 1.60 -14.11 -7.27
C ILE A 83 2.63 -14.40 -6.18
N PRO A 84 3.18 -15.62 -6.12
CA PRO A 84 4.36 -15.90 -5.31
C PRO A 84 5.59 -15.27 -5.99
N ILE A 85 6.45 -14.64 -5.19
CA ILE A 85 7.60 -13.88 -5.67
C ILE A 85 8.88 -14.33 -4.99
N GLU A 86 9.99 -14.20 -5.70
CA GLU A 86 11.32 -14.45 -5.17
C GLU A 86 12.31 -13.38 -5.61
N ARG A 87 13.47 -13.37 -4.93
CA ARG A 87 14.61 -12.57 -5.37
C ARG A 87 15.54 -13.46 -6.16
N ALA A 88 15.80 -13.07 -7.41
CA ALA A 88 16.75 -13.74 -8.29
C ALA A 88 17.80 -12.71 -8.73
N MET A 89 19.03 -12.87 -8.23
CA MET A 89 20.12 -11.91 -8.44
C MET A 89 19.66 -10.48 -8.06
N ASP A 90 19.64 -9.57 -9.04
CA ASP A 90 19.27 -8.17 -8.89
C ASP A 90 17.79 -7.88 -9.18
N ALA A 91 16.97 -8.90 -9.42
CA ALA A 91 15.55 -8.75 -9.72
C ALA A 91 14.64 -9.33 -8.62
N ILE A 92 13.42 -8.82 -8.56
CA ILE A 92 12.30 -9.48 -7.88
C ILE A 92 11.34 -9.96 -8.95
N LEU A 93 11.03 -11.26 -8.96
CA LEU A 93 10.23 -11.88 -10.01
C LEU A 93 9.22 -12.89 -9.49
N ALA A 94 8.25 -13.27 -10.32
CA ALA A 94 7.31 -14.35 -10.02
C ALA A 94 8.06 -15.69 -9.91
N SER A 95 7.93 -16.39 -8.78
CA SER A 95 8.65 -17.64 -8.53
C SER A 95 7.99 -18.85 -9.20
N SER A 96 6.71 -18.76 -9.56
CA SER A 96 5.96 -19.82 -10.23
C SER A 96 4.66 -19.31 -10.85
N GLY A 97 4.01 -20.18 -11.64
CA GLY A 97 2.73 -19.90 -12.27
C GLY A 97 2.86 -19.24 -13.66
N PRO A 98 1.73 -18.86 -14.27
CA PRO A 98 1.71 -18.33 -15.63
C PRO A 98 1.98 -16.81 -15.71
N HIS A 99 2.24 -16.16 -14.58
CA HIS A 99 2.33 -14.71 -14.50
C HIS A 99 3.76 -14.22 -14.69
N VAL A 100 3.92 -13.12 -15.42
CA VAL A 100 5.15 -12.33 -15.34
C VAL A 100 4.95 -11.30 -14.24
N PHE A 101 5.85 -11.29 -13.28
CA PHE A 101 6.03 -10.18 -12.34
C PHE A 101 7.52 -9.90 -12.35
N LEU A 102 7.95 -8.69 -12.69
CA LEU A 102 9.37 -8.36 -12.77
C LEU A 102 9.64 -6.91 -12.37
N ILE A 103 10.54 -6.75 -11.41
CA ILE A 103 11.18 -5.48 -11.05
C ILE A 103 12.70 -5.70 -11.12
N GLU A 104 13.36 -5.00 -12.03
CA GLU A 104 14.81 -5.02 -12.18
C GLU A 104 15.45 -3.96 -11.27
N ASN A 105 15.89 -4.33 -10.06
CA ASN A 105 16.24 -3.35 -9.02
C ASN A 105 17.44 -2.45 -9.38
N GLN A 106 18.37 -2.92 -10.23
CA GLN A 106 19.54 -2.14 -10.64
C GLN A 106 19.26 -1.23 -11.83
N ARG A 107 18.35 -1.64 -12.73
CA ARG A 107 18.09 -0.93 -13.98
C ARG A 107 16.99 0.11 -13.82
N ASP A 108 15.87 -0.32 -13.26
CA ASP A 108 14.70 0.52 -13.05
C ASP A 108 13.88 -0.03 -11.86
N PRO A 109 14.29 0.30 -10.63
CA PRO A 109 13.67 -0.24 -9.41
C PRO A 109 12.22 0.20 -9.20
N ARG A 110 11.74 1.21 -9.94
CA ARG A 110 10.36 1.70 -9.84
C ARG A 110 9.45 1.04 -10.87
N ARG A 111 10.00 0.44 -11.92
CA ARG A 111 9.23 -0.15 -13.01
C ARG A 111 8.86 -1.60 -12.74
N LEU A 112 7.56 -1.88 -12.86
CA LEU A 112 6.97 -3.21 -12.83
C LEU A 112 6.55 -3.62 -14.24
N SER A 113 7.13 -4.70 -14.75
CA SER A 113 6.59 -5.42 -15.91
C SER A 113 5.70 -6.56 -15.42
N LEU A 114 4.46 -6.60 -15.88
CA LEU A 114 3.43 -7.49 -15.37
C LEU A 114 2.67 -8.15 -16.52
N THR A 115 2.46 -9.46 -16.45
CA THR A 115 1.54 -10.17 -17.35
C THR A 115 0.55 -10.99 -16.54
N ILE A 116 -0.73 -10.72 -16.72
CA ILE A 116 -1.85 -11.41 -16.08
C ILE A 116 -2.87 -11.77 -17.16
N ASP A 117 -3.14 -13.06 -17.33
CA ASP A 117 -4.24 -13.55 -18.16
C ASP A 117 -4.20 -12.95 -19.58
N ASP A 118 -3.07 -13.13 -20.26
CA ASP A 118 -2.75 -12.60 -21.61
C ASP A 118 -2.72 -11.07 -21.77
N ALA A 119 -2.84 -10.31 -20.68
CA ALA A 119 -2.61 -8.86 -20.68
C ALA A 119 -1.21 -8.53 -20.17
N SER A 120 -0.46 -7.74 -20.94
CA SER A 120 0.87 -7.25 -20.58
C SER A 120 0.83 -5.77 -20.24
N LEU A 121 1.42 -5.41 -19.11
CA LEU A 121 1.41 -4.09 -18.52
C LEU A 121 2.84 -3.61 -18.23
N SER A 122 3.07 -2.32 -18.41
CA SER A 122 4.28 -1.61 -17.96
C SER A 122 3.86 -0.49 -17.04
N LEU A 123 4.31 -0.54 -15.80
CA LEU A 123 3.82 0.30 -14.72
C LEU A 123 4.98 0.89 -13.94
N GLU A 124 4.79 2.06 -13.36
CA GLU A 124 5.76 2.71 -12.49
C GLU A 124 5.17 2.90 -11.09
N LYS A 125 5.96 2.63 -10.05
CA LYS A 125 5.57 2.85 -8.65
C LYS A 125 5.36 4.34 -8.39
N GLN A 126 4.30 4.71 -7.67
CA GLN A 126 4.06 6.09 -7.21
C GLN A 126 4.91 6.42 -5.99
#